data_AF-A0A527ZJ00-F1
#
_entry.id   AF-A0A527ZJ00-F1
#
_cell.length_a   1.000
_cell.length_b   1.000
_cell.length_c   1.000
_cell.angle_alpha   90.00
_cell.angle_beta   90.00
_cell.angle_gamma   90.00
#
_symmetry.space_group_name_H-M   'P 1'
#
loop_
_entity.id
_entity.type
_entity.pdbx_description
1 polymer ?
#
loop_
_entity_poly.entity_id
_entity_poly.type
_entity_poly.pdbx_seq_one_letter_code
_entity_poly.pdbx_strand_id
1 'polypeptide(L)' 'MANETLPRDPLRREAFVKASRPEAPARPFIHLRVHSAYSLLEGALQLGTVVAHAVRDDAPAIAVTDTNNLFGALEFAQKA' A
#
# COMPACT_ATOMS: atom_id res chain seq x y z
N MET A 1 -22.43 -26.12 -4.04
CA MET A 1 -21.63 -25.09 -4.72
C MET A 1 -22.39 -23.77 -4.69
N ALA A 2 -22.55 -23.17 -3.50
CA ALA A 2 -23.29 -21.92 -3.35
C ALA A 2 -22.36 -20.75 -3.66
N ASN A 3 -22.81 -19.89 -4.57
CA ASN A 3 -22.07 -18.80 -5.17
C ASN A 3 -21.63 -17.78 -4.11
N GLU A 4 -20.31 -17.65 -3.87
CA GLU A 4 -19.65 -16.55 -3.11
C GLU A 4 -19.79 -15.21 -3.87
N THR A 5 -21.02 -14.85 -4.21
CA THR A 5 -21.32 -13.65 -5.00
C THR A 5 -21.46 -12.46 -4.08
N LEU A 6 -20.60 -11.46 -4.28
CA LEU A 6 -20.82 -10.11 -3.74
C LEU A 6 -22.26 -9.65 -4.05
N PRO A 7 -22.94 -8.96 -3.12
CA PRO A 7 -24.27 -8.43 -3.36
C PRO A 7 -24.33 -7.59 -4.65
N ARG A 8 -25.36 -7.80 -5.48
CA ARG A 8 -25.54 -7.07 -6.76
C ARG A 8 -25.91 -5.60 -6.58
N ASP A 9 -26.56 -5.29 -5.46
CA ASP A 9 -26.91 -3.93 -5.07
C ASP A 9 -25.63 -3.14 -4.69
N PRO A 10 -25.35 -2.00 -5.34
CA PRO A 10 -24.14 -1.20 -5.07
C PRO A 10 -23.97 -0.84 -3.59
N LEU A 11 -25.04 -0.45 -2.90
CA LEU A 11 -24.97 0.00 -1.51
C LEU A 11 -24.65 -1.17 -0.58
N ARG A 12 -25.26 -2.33 -0.82
CA ARG A 12 -24.97 -3.55 -0.06
C ARG A 12 -23.58 -4.09 -0.35
N ARG A 13 -23.08 -3.88 -1.57
CA ARG A 13 -21.74 -4.25 -1.98
C ARG A 13 -20.69 -3.42 -1.26
N GLU A 14 -20.88 -2.10 -1.21
CA GLU A 14 -20.02 -1.18 -0.45
C GLU A 14 -20.05 -1.49 1.06
N ALA A 15 -21.23 -1.73 1.61
CA ALA A 15 -21.38 -2.11 3.02
C ALA A 15 -20.66 -3.43 3.33
N PHE A 16 -20.76 -4.42 2.44
CA PHE A 16 -20.07 -5.71 2.58
C PHE A 16 -18.54 -5.54 2.51
N VAL A 17 -18.04 -4.76 1.55
CA VAL A 17 -16.61 -4.45 1.42
C VAL A 17 -16.07 -3.71 2.65
N LYS A 18 -16.83 -2.72 3.14
CA LYS A 18 -16.48 -1.98 4.37
C LYS A 18 -16.45 -2.88 5.60
N ALA A 19 -17.41 -3.79 5.73
CA ALA A 19 -17.49 -4.74 6.83
C ALA A 19 -16.39 -5.82 6.76
N SER A 20 -15.91 -6.16 5.57
CA SER A 20 -14.84 -7.14 5.37
C SER A 20 -13.42 -6.60 5.56
N ARG A 21 -13.25 -5.28 5.74
CA ARG A 21 -11.92 -4.70 5.96
C ARG A 21 -11.40 -5.16 7.33
N PRO A 22 -10.20 -5.75 7.43
CA PRO A 22 -9.65 -6.16 8.71
C PRO A 22 -9.57 -4.97 9.67
N GLU A 23 -9.86 -5.21 10.94
CA GLU A 23 -9.74 -4.19 11.98
C GLU A 23 -8.28 -3.72 12.06
N ALA A 24 -8.07 -2.41 12.00
CA ALA A 24 -6.73 -1.86 12.00
C ALA A 24 -6.00 -2.26 13.29
N PRO A 25 -4.69 -2.59 13.22
CA PRO A 25 -3.94 -2.98 14.40
C PRO A 25 -4.04 -1.89 15.47
N ALA A 26 -4.17 -2.30 16.73
CA ALA A 26 -4.30 -1.38 17.88
C ALA A 26 -3.18 -0.33 17.96
N ARG A 27 -2.04 -0.60 17.31
CA ARG A 27 -0.94 0.35 17.08
C ARG A 27 -0.44 0.20 15.64
N PRO A 28 -0.91 1.03 14.69
CA PRO A 28 -0.41 0.96 13.32
C PRO A 28 1.04 1.43 13.26
N PHE A 29 1.85 0.72 12.49
CA PHE A 29 3.21 1.14 12.18
C PHE A 29 3.26 1.65 10.73
N ILE A 30 3.91 2.80 10.53
CA ILE A 30 3.99 3.47 9.23
C ILE A 30 5.46 3.81 8.97
N HIS A 31 5.98 3.30 7.86
CA HIS A 31 7.33 3.64 7.41
C HIS A 31 7.33 5.02 6.76
N LEU A 32 7.89 6.02 7.45
CA LEU A 32 7.95 7.41 6.96
C LEU A 32 9.27 7.79 6.29
N ARG A 33 10.28 6.91 6.35
CA ARG A 33 11.61 7.14 5.78
C ARG A 33 12.10 5.88 5.07
N VAL A 34 11.74 5.76 3.80
CA VAL A 34 12.10 4.61 2.95
C VAL A 34 12.83 5.12 1.72
N HIS A 35 13.95 4.48 1.39
CA HIS A 35 14.73 4.75 0.20
C HIS A 35 14.40 3.69 -0.86
N SER A 36 13.99 4.13 -2.04
CA SER A 36 13.78 3.27 -3.21
C SER A 36 15.04 3.23 -4.07
N ALA A 37 15.05 2.45 -5.14
CA ALA A 37 16.13 2.42 -6.13
C ALA A 37 16.42 3.79 -6.78
N TYR A 38 15.51 4.78 -6.64
CA TYR A 38 15.74 6.16 -7.07
C TYR A 38 16.63 6.96 -6.09
N SER A 39 16.88 6.46 -4.88
CA SER A 39 18.00 6.90 -4.04
C SER A 39 19.32 6.38 -4.60
N LEU A 40 19.88 7.10 -5.57
CA LEU A 40 21.10 6.71 -6.26
C LEU A 40 22.21 6.40 -5.25
N LEU A 41 22.84 5.22 -5.38
CA LEU A 41 23.89 4.67 -4.51
C LEU A 41 23.47 4.16 -3.12
N GLU A 42 22.27 4.51 -2.64
CA GLU A 42 21.81 4.16 -1.28
C GLU A 42 20.62 3.18 -1.28
N GLY A 43 19.80 3.21 -2.32
CA GLY A 43 18.58 2.43 -2.43
C GLY A 43 18.76 1.13 -3.22
N ALA A 44 18.31 0.01 -2.64
CA ALA A 44 18.41 -1.31 -3.26
C ALA A 44 17.08 -1.83 -3.86
N LEU A 45 15.94 -1.34 -3.37
CA LEU A 45 14.62 -1.91 -3.69
C LEU A 45 13.86 -1.06 -4.72
N GLN A 46 13.34 -1.73 -5.75
CA GLN A 46 12.41 -1.11 -6.70
C GLN A 46 11.10 -0.71 -5.99
N LEU A 47 10.42 0.34 -6.47
CA LEU A 47 9.20 0.85 -5.84
C LEU A 47 8.12 -0.22 -5.69
N GLY A 48 7.90 -1.05 -6.71
CA GLY A 48 6.92 -2.14 -6.64
C GLY A 48 7.21 -3.13 -5.50
N THR A 49 8.48 -3.44 -5.25
CA THR A 49 8.90 -4.31 -4.16
C THR A 49 8.69 -3.64 -2.79
N VAL A 50 8.98 -2.34 -2.68
CA VAL A 50 8.74 -1.55 -1.47
C VAL A 50 7.24 -1.56 -1.11
N VAL A 51 6.36 -1.31 -2.08
CA VAL A 51 4.90 -1.35 -1.87
C VAL A 51 4.45 -2.76 -1.50
N ALA A 52 4.95 -3.79 -2.17
CA ALA A 52 4.61 -5.18 -1.85
C ALA A 52 5.00 -5.57 -0.41
N HIS A 53 6.14 -5.08 0.09
CA HIS A 53 6.52 -5.29 1.49
C HIS A 53 5.58 -4.56 2.46
N ALA A 54 5.23 -3.31 2.18
CA ALA A 54 4.28 -2.56 3.02
C ALA A 54 2.92 -3.26 3.13
N VAL A 55 2.42 -3.79 2.01
CA VAL A 55 1.17 -4.56 1.98
C VAL A 55 1.29 -5.86 2.78
N ARG A 56 2.41 -6.58 2.63
CA ARG A 56 2.65 -7.82 3.38
C ARG A 56 2.77 -7.59 4.89
N ASP A 57 3.32 -6.45 5.28
CA ASP A 57 3.53 -6.09 6.68
C ASP A 57 2.30 -5.40 7.30
N ASP A 58 1.15 -5.41 6.60
CA ASP A 58 -0.12 -4.76 7.00
C ASP A 58 0.04 -3.27 7.39
N ALA A 59 1.00 -2.58 6.76
CA ALA A 59 1.23 -1.17 7.01
C ALA A 59 0.15 -0.34 6.29
N PRO A 60 -0.64 0.50 7.01
CA PRO A 60 -1.76 1.23 6.41
C PRO A 60 -1.33 2.38 5.49
N ALA A 61 -0.06 2.79 5.56
CA ALA A 61 0.55 3.81 4.72
C ALA A 61 2.07 3.61 4.66
N ILE A 62 2.70 4.22 3.65
CA ILE A 62 4.16 4.26 3.47
C ILE A 62 4.57 5.58 2.83
N ALA A 63 5.74 6.09 3.19
CA ALA A 63 6.37 7.22 2.52
C ALA A 63 7.71 6.81 1.91
N VAL A 64 7.97 7.28 0.69
CA VAL A 64 9.26 7.16 0.02
C VAL A 64 9.96 8.52 0.09
N THR A 65 11.17 8.53 0.63
CA THR A 65 11.98 9.73 0.90
C THR A 65 13.36 9.55 0.27
N ASP A 66 13.41 9.62 -1.06
CA ASP A 66 14.65 9.41 -1.79
C ASP A 66 15.68 10.53 -1.59
N THR A 67 16.96 10.17 -1.67
CA THR A 67 18.06 11.08 -1.34
C THR A 67 18.15 12.22 -2.35
N ASN A 68 17.86 13.44 -1.89
CA ASN A 68 17.92 14.69 -2.66
C ASN A 68 17.13 14.67 -3.98
N ASN A 69 16.10 13.84 -4.11
CA ASN A 69 15.32 13.75 -5.34
C ASN A 69 13.88 13.25 -5.14
N LEU A 70 13.09 13.31 -6.22
CA LEU A 70 11.72 12.82 -6.32
C LEU A 70 11.49 12.06 -7.64
N PHE A 71 12.51 11.40 -8.19
CA PHE A 71 12.41 10.77 -9.51
C PHE A 71 11.33 9.68 -9.58
N GLY A 72 11.18 8.91 -8.49
CA GLY A 72 10.17 7.87 -8.35
C GLY A 72 8.78 8.37 -7.96
N ALA A 73 8.55 9.68 -7.78
CA ALA A 73 7.31 10.18 -7.17
C ALA A 73 6.06 9.86 -8.00
N LEU A 74 6.11 10.02 -9.32
CA LEU A 74 4.97 9.71 -10.19
C LEU A 74 4.68 8.20 -10.22
N GLU A 75 5.72 7.38 -10.36
CA GLU A 75 5.56 5.93 -10.35
C GLU A 75 4.99 5.45 -9.00
N PHE A 76 5.48 6.00 -7.89
CA PHE A 76 4.97 5.70 -6.56
C PHE A 76 3.49 6.07 -6.44
N ALA A 77 3.10 7.27 -6.87
CA ALA A 77 1.71 7.73 -6.83
C ALA A 77 0.76 6.89 -7.69
N GLN A 78 1.25 6.24 -8.75
CA GLN A 78 0.43 5.41 -9.64
C GLN A 78 0.34 3.95 -9.18
N LYS A 79 1.36 3.44 -8.46
CA LYS A 79 1.45 2.04 -8.05
C LYS A 79 1.02 1.78 -6.60
N ALA A 80 1.06 2.80 -5.75
CA ALA A 80 0.69 2.72 -4.33
C ALA A 80 -0.82 2.79 -4.11
#